data_AF-A0A183DGD3-F1
#
_entry.id   AF-A0A183DGD3-F1
#
_cell.length_a   1.000
_cell.length_b   1.000
_cell.length_c   1.000
_cell.angle_alpha   90.00
_cell.angle_beta   90.00
_cell.angle_gamma   90.00
#
_symmetry.space_group_name_H-M   'P 1'
#
loop_
_entity.id
_entity.type
_entity.pdbx_description
1 polymer ?
#
loop_
_entity_poly.entity_id
_entity_poly.type
_entity_poly.pdbx_seq_one_letter_code
_entity_poly.pdbx_strand_id
1 'polypeptide(L)'
;LDALDAFIFQRVYMDRQQKELAGETVDVEEIRKKYPAQLLRRFEIFFKGSALNKPLAIREVKAAHVGKLVTVTGIVIRATEVKPLASVMTYTCDTCGCETYQPIIGVRRYSF
;
A
#
# COMPACT_ATOMS: atom_id res chain seq x y z
N LEU A 1 4.52 13.32 -15.02
CA LEU A 1 3.52 12.28 -14.69
C LEU A 1 4.29 11.02 -14.34
N ASP A 2 3.99 10.44 -13.18
CA ASP A 2 4.63 9.20 -12.72
C ASP A 2 4.05 7.99 -13.48
N ALA A 3 4.79 6.89 -13.58
CA ALA A 3 4.36 5.69 -14.29
C ALA A 3 3.09 5.08 -13.68
N LEU A 4 2.96 5.13 -12.34
CA LEU A 4 1.76 4.67 -11.65
C LEU A 4 0.53 5.55 -11.96
N ASP A 5 0.72 6.86 -12.13
CA ASP A 5 -0.36 7.76 -12.52
C ASP A 5 -0.85 7.49 -13.92
N ALA A 6 0.09 7.30 -14.86
CA ALA A 6 -0.25 6.96 -16.23
C ALA A 6 -1.04 5.64 -16.27
N PHE A 7 -0.62 4.65 -15.49
CA PHE A 7 -1.30 3.37 -15.36
C PHE A 7 -2.73 3.52 -14.81
N ILE A 8 -2.91 4.21 -13.68
CA ILE A 8 -4.24 4.43 -13.07
C ILE A 8 -5.13 5.24 -14.01
N PHE A 9 -4.60 6.31 -14.62
CA PHE A 9 -5.35 7.16 -15.54
C PHE A 9 -5.85 6.36 -16.74
N GLN A 10 -4.98 5.58 -17.37
CA GLN A 10 -5.36 4.74 -18.51
C GLN A 10 -6.47 3.75 -18.12
N ARG A 11 -6.37 3.08 -16.97
CA ARG A 11 -7.38 2.09 -16.55
C ARG A 11 -8.72 2.71 -16.17
N VAL A 12 -8.71 3.81 -15.40
CA VAL A 12 -9.93 4.54 -15.03
C VAL A 12 -10.62 5.12 -16.27
N TYR A 13 -9.85 5.66 -17.22
CA TYR A 13 -10.38 6.19 -18.47
C TYR A 13 -11.02 5.11 -19.34
N MET A 14 -10.37 3.96 -19.50
CA MET A 14 -10.89 2.83 -20.29
C MET A 14 -12.15 2.22 -19.66
N ASP A 15 -12.18 2.04 -18.33
CA ASP A 15 -13.37 1.54 -17.62
C ASP A 15 -14.57 2.49 -17.79
N ARG A 16 -14.32 3.80 -17.72
CA ARG A 16 -15.35 4.82 -17.95
C ARG A 16 -15.93 4.72 -19.36
N GLN A 17 -15.08 4.64 -20.38
CA GLN A 17 -15.53 4.51 -21.78
C GLN A 17 -16.33 3.22 -22.01
N GLN A 18 -15.92 2.10 -21.41
CA GLN A 18 -16.68 0.83 -21.50
C GLN A 18 -18.05 0.93 -20.84
N LYS A 19 -18.17 1.55 -19.66
CA LYS A 19 -19.46 1.76 -18.99
C LYS A 19 -20.37 2.74 -19.74
N GLU A 20 -19.81 3.80 -20.32
CA GLU A 20 -20.55 4.75 -21.17
C GLU A 20 -21.13 4.04 -22.41
N LEU A 21 -20.36 3.15 -23.05
CA LEU A 21 -20.84 2.32 -24.16
C LEU A 21 -21.91 1.29 -23.75
N ALA A 22 -21.89 0.82 -22.50
CA ALA A 22 -22.88 -0.10 -21.95
C ALA A 22 -24.20 0.59 -21.51
N GLY A 23 -24.29 1.92 -21.58
CA GLY A 23 -25.49 2.69 -21.23
C GLY A 23 -25.73 2.85 -19.73
N GLU A 24 -24.73 2.56 -18.89
CA GLU A 24 -24.81 2.75 -17.44
C GLU A 24 -24.36 4.16 -17.03
N THR A 25 -25.00 4.75 -16.01
CA THR A 25 -24.56 6.03 -15.43
C THR A 25 -23.22 5.83 -14.73
N VAL A 26 -22.18 6.52 -15.20
CA VAL A 26 -20.84 6.40 -14.61
C VAL A 26 -20.73 7.19 -13.30
N ASP A 27 -20.84 6.49 -12.18
CA ASP A 27 -20.43 7.02 -10.88
C ASP A 27 -18.91 6.80 -10.68
N VAL A 28 -18.17 7.89 -10.46
CA VAL A 28 -16.73 7.87 -10.19
C VAL A 28 -16.43 7.11 -8.90
N GLU A 29 -17.33 7.13 -7.92
CA GLU A 29 -17.18 6.39 -6.67
C GLU A 29 -17.25 4.87 -6.88
N GLU A 30 -18.07 4.39 -7.82
CA GLU A 30 -18.13 2.97 -8.16
C GLU A 30 -16.86 2.47 -8.84
N ILE A 31 -16.29 3.28 -9.75
CA ILE A 31 -15.01 2.94 -10.39
C ILE A 31 -13.93 2.83 -9.31
N ARG A 32 -13.89 3.75 -8.34
CA ARG A 32 -12.92 3.70 -7.24
C ARG A 32 -13.09 2.45 -6.36
N LYS A 33 -14.33 1.99 -6.12
CA LYS A 33 -14.61 0.77 -5.34
C LYS A 33 -14.11 -0.51 -6.01
N LYS A 34 -13.94 -0.51 -7.34
CA LYS A 34 -13.38 -1.65 -8.09
C LYS A 34 -11.91 -1.93 -7.74
N TYR A 35 -11.15 -0.89 -7.39
CA TYR A 35 -9.72 -0.97 -7.09
C TYR A 35 -9.48 -0.98 -5.58
N PRO A 36 -8.51 -1.76 -5.07
CA PRO A 36 -8.16 -1.70 -3.66
C PRO A 36 -7.59 -0.32 -3.31
N ALA A 37 -7.99 0.23 -2.15
CA ALA A 37 -7.56 1.56 -1.72
C ALA A 37 -6.04 1.70 -1.60
N GLN A 38 -5.33 0.59 -1.35
CA GLN A 38 -3.86 0.53 -1.31
C GLN A 38 -3.20 0.82 -2.67
N LEU A 39 -3.86 0.48 -3.78
CA LEU A 39 -3.35 0.75 -5.14
C LEU A 39 -3.49 2.24 -5.50
N LEU A 40 -4.58 2.87 -5.04
CA LEU A 40 -4.88 4.28 -5.32
C LEU A 40 -4.15 5.26 -4.38
N ARG A 41 -3.62 4.77 -3.26
CA ARG A 41 -2.97 5.62 -2.24
C ARG A 41 -1.53 5.95 -2.64
N ARG A 42 -1.23 7.24 -2.82
CA ARG A 42 0.11 7.76 -3.21
C ARG A 42 0.88 8.42 -2.08
N PHE A 43 0.45 8.22 -0.85
CA PHE A 43 1.05 8.84 0.33
C PHE A 43 1.13 7.85 1.47
N GLU A 44 2.14 8.04 2.30
CA GLU A 44 2.31 7.32 3.54
C GLU A 44 2.11 8.28 4.71
N ILE A 45 1.48 7.79 5.77
CA ILE A 45 1.25 8.56 6.99
C ILE A 45 2.20 8.03 8.04
N PHE A 46 2.99 8.92 8.63
CA PHE A 46 3.91 8.58 9.71
C PHE A 46 3.45 9.25 11.01
N PHE A 47 3.49 8.49 12.10
CA PHE A 47 3.31 9.03 13.44
C PHE A 47 4.68 9.36 14.02
N LYS A 48 4.85 10.62 14.42
CA LYS A 48 6.02 11.04 15.20
C LYS A 48 5.69 10.91 16.68
N GLY A 49 6.56 10.26 17.45
CA GLY A 49 6.43 10.18 18.89
C GLY A 49 6.38 11.57 19.53
N SER A 50 5.56 11.73 20.57
CA SER A 50 5.51 12.97 21.35
C SER A 50 6.88 13.26 21.96
N ALA A 51 7.29 14.53 21.98
CA ALA A 51 8.53 14.95 22.64
C ALA A 51 8.53 14.69 24.16
N LEU A 52 7.34 14.53 24.75
CA LEU A 52 7.17 14.14 26.16
C LEU A 52 7.51 12.67 26.43
N ASN A 53 7.49 11.82 25.39
CA ASN A 53 7.79 10.40 25.54
C ASN A 53 9.30 10.20 25.59
N LYS A 54 9.81 9.88 26.77
CA LYS A 54 11.23 9.59 26.98
C LYS A 54 11.63 8.34 26.17
N PRO A 55 12.75 8.38 25.42
CA PRO A 55 13.26 7.19 24.76
C PRO A 55 13.63 6.12 25.78
N LEU A 56 13.26 4.88 25.48
CA LEU A 56 13.54 3.70 26.30
C LEU A 56 14.87 3.06 25.90
N ALA A 57 15.57 2.47 26.87
CA ALA A 57 16.69 1.59 26.56
C ALA A 57 16.16 0.25 26.02
N ILE A 58 16.89 -0.40 25.11
CA ILE A 58 16.48 -1.69 24.51
C ILE A 58 16.12 -2.74 25.57
N ARG A 59 16.85 -2.75 26.70
CA ARG A 59 16.62 -3.69 27.82
C ARG A 59 15.28 -3.49 28.55
N GLU A 60 14.65 -2.32 28.42
CA GLU A 60 13.40 -1.96 29.08
C GLU A 60 12.17 -2.28 28.22
N VAL A 61 12.37 -2.62 26.94
CA VAL A 61 11.29 -3.01 26.02
C VAL A 61 10.78 -4.40 26.40
N LYS A 62 9.64 -4.42 27.09
CA LYS A 62 8.94 -5.65 27.56
C LYS A 62 7.62 -5.88 26.83
N ALA A 63 7.00 -7.05 27.05
CA ALA A 63 5.71 -7.44 26.47
C ALA A 63 4.57 -6.41 26.66
N ALA A 64 4.61 -5.61 27.73
CA ALA A 64 3.64 -4.53 27.98
C ALA A 64 3.63 -3.42 26.91
N HIS A 65 4.65 -3.37 26.03
CA HIS A 65 4.78 -2.40 24.95
C HIS A 65 4.32 -2.94 23.59
N VAL A 66 3.92 -4.22 23.49
CA VAL A 66 3.42 -4.79 22.23
C VAL A 66 2.16 -4.04 21.77
N GLY A 67 2.14 -3.64 20.50
CA GLY A 67 1.05 -2.87 19.92
C GLY A 67 1.04 -1.37 20.29
N LYS A 68 2.08 -0.86 20.96
CA LYS A 68 2.22 0.57 21.32
C LYS A 68 3.33 1.25 20.54
N LEU A 69 3.19 2.56 20.33
CA LEU A 69 4.24 3.41 19.76
C LEU A 69 5.30 3.70 20.85
N VAL A 70 6.52 3.21 20.64
CA VAL A 70 7.67 3.43 21.55
C VAL A 70 8.84 4.07 20.80
N THR A 71 9.63 4.87 21.51
CA THR A 71 10.87 5.46 20.98
C THR A 71 12.05 4.77 21.66
N VAL A 72 13.05 4.33 20.89
CA VAL A 72 14.23 3.62 21.39
C VAL A 72 15.49 4.31 20.88
N THR A 73 16.54 4.37 21.70
CA THR A 73 17.87 4.89 21.32
C THR A 73 18.90 3.75 21.26
N GLY A 74 19.80 3.82 20.28
CA GLY A 74 20.83 2.80 20.07
C GLY A 74 21.74 3.12 18.88
N ILE A 75 22.66 2.19 18.60
CA ILE A 75 23.63 2.29 17.49
C ILE A 75 23.23 1.29 16.41
N VAL A 76 23.15 1.74 15.16
CA VAL A 76 22.89 0.85 14.01
C VAL A 76 24.18 0.14 13.61
N ILE A 77 24.19 -1.19 13.72
CA ILE A 77 25.38 -2.03 13.42
C ILE A 77 25.31 -2.72 12.06
N ARG A 78 24.11 -2.91 11.50
CA ARG A 78 23.90 -3.57 10.21
C ARG A 78 22.62 -3.06 9.58
N ALA A 79 22.72 -2.57 8.35
CA ALA A 79 21.58 -2.29 7.49
C ALA A 79 21.57 -3.30 6.33
N THR A 80 20.40 -3.72 5.88
CA THR A 80 20.26 -4.55 4.68
C THR A 80 20.12 -3.68 3.45
N GLU A 81 20.39 -4.25 2.28
CA GLU A 81 20.07 -3.62 1.00
C GLU A 81 18.56 -3.37 0.86
N VAL A 82 18.22 -2.34 0.08
CA VAL A 82 16.84 -1.99 -0.25
C VAL A 82 16.25 -3.09 -1.12
N LYS A 83 15.17 -3.71 -0.65
CA LYS A 83 14.39 -4.66 -1.42
C LYS A 83 13.00 -4.08 -1.64
N PRO A 84 12.49 -4.04 -2.89
CA PRO A 84 11.12 -3.57 -3.13
C PRO A 84 10.13 -4.49 -2.43
N LEU A 85 9.11 -3.90 -1.81
CA LEU A 85 8.02 -4.61 -1.16
C LEU A 85 6.75 -4.43 -1.99
N ALA A 86 6.08 -5.54 -2.31
CA ALA A 86 4.81 -5.47 -3.00
C ALA A 86 3.69 -5.06 -2.03
N SER A 87 2.84 -4.13 -2.46
CA SER A 87 1.66 -3.66 -1.71
C SER A 87 0.36 -4.30 -2.22
N VAL A 88 0.20 -4.38 -3.53
CA VAL A 88 -0.93 -5.00 -4.24
C VAL A 88 -0.39 -5.83 -5.40
N MET A 89 -0.78 -7.10 -5.46
CA MET A 89 -0.52 -7.94 -6.63
C MET A 89 -1.70 -7.85 -7.59
N THR A 90 -1.41 -7.60 -8.87
CA THR A 90 -2.40 -7.58 -9.95
C THR A 90 -2.20 -8.80 -10.81
N TYR A 91 -3.23 -9.62 -10.93
CA TYR A 91 -3.25 -10.79 -11.78
C TYR A 91 -4.14 -10.52 -12.99
N THR A 92 -3.58 -10.65 -14.18
CA THR A 92 -4.30 -10.46 -15.44
C THR A 92 -4.53 -11.81 -16.08
N CYS A 93 -5.75 -12.09 -16.54
CA CYS A 93 -6.05 -13.27 -17.32
C CYS A 93 -5.78 -13.01 -18.80
N ASP A 94 -4.88 -13.78 -19.42
CA ASP A 94 -4.54 -13.62 -20.84
C ASP A 94 -5.68 -14.01 -21.80
N THR A 95 -6.67 -14.78 -21.32
CA THR A 95 -7.80 -15.24 -22.14
C THR A 95 -8.95 -14.24 -22.18
N CYS A 96 -9.35 -13.69 -21.02
CA CYS A 96 -10.50 -12.77 -20.93
C CYS A 96 -10.12 -11.32 -20.64
N GLY A 97 -8.86 -11.03 -20.32
CA GLY A 97 -8.38 -9.68 -20.00
C GLY A 97 -8.85 -9.15 -18.65
N CYS A 98 -9.55 -9.94 -17.84
CA CYS A 98 -9.96 -9.52 -16.50
C CYS A 98 -8.75 -9.42 -15.55
N GLU A 99 -8.80 -8.41 -14.67
CA GLU A 99 -7.78 -8.19 -13.65
C GLU A 99 -8.34 -8.50 -12.26
N THR A 100 -7.54 -9.16 -11.42
CA THR A 100 -7.84 -9.43 -10.01
C THR A 100 -6.77 -8.83 -9.13
N TYR A 101 -7.18 -8.10 -8.09
CA TYR A 101 -6.26 -7.42 -7.17
C TYR A 101 -6.21 -8.10 -5.81
N GLN A 102 -5.01 -8.43 -5.35
CA GLN A 102 -4.77 -9.00 -4.03
C GLN A 102 -3.96 -8.02 -3.17
N PRO A 103 -4.58 -7.39 -2.14
CA PRO A 103 -3.84 -6.56 -1.19
C PRO A 103 -2.98 -7.44 -0.27
N ILE A 104 -1.72 -7.04 -0.08
CA ILE A 104 -0.79 -7.78 0.78
C ILE A 104 -0.93 -7.25 2.21
N ILE A 105 -1.20 -8.15 3.15
CA ILE A 105 -1.34 -7.84 4.57
C ILE A 105 -0.09 -8.35 5.31
N GLY A 106 0.71 -7.41 5.82
CA GLY A 106 1.93 -7.70 6.59
C GLY A 106 3.18 -7.91 5.73
N VAL A 107 4.34 -8.01 6.39
CA VAL A 107 5.63 -8.23 5.74
C VAL A 107 5.84 -9.73 5.54
N ARG A 108 5.15 -10.31 4.54
CA ARG A 108 5.54 -11.63 4.05
C ARG A 108 6.83 -11.44 3.25
N ARG A 109 7.95 -11.92 3.80
CA ARG A 109 9.20 -12.03 3.03
C ARG A 109 8.96 -13.03 1.90
N TYR A 110 8.74 -12.52 0.69
CA TYR A 110 8.83 -13.34 -0.51
C TYR A 110 10.32 -13.54 -0.79
N SER A 111 10.82 -14.76 -0.53
CA SER A 111 12.09 -15.19 -1.12
C SER A 111 11.79 -15.50 -2.58
N PHE A 112 12.40 -14.74 -3.48
CA PHE A 112 12.58 -15.15 -4.87
C PHE A 112 13.82 -16.03 -4.96
#